data_AF-A0AAV5Q3K5-F1
#
_entry.id   AF-A0AAV5Q3K5-F1
#
_cell.length_a   1.000
_cell.length_b   1.000
_cell.length_c   1.000
_cell.angle_alpha   90.00
_cell.angle_beta   90.00
_cell.angle_gamma   90.00
#
_symmetry.space_group_name_H-M   'P 1'
#
loop_
_entity.id
_entity.type
_entity.pdbx_description
1 polymer ?
#
loop_
_entity_poly.entity_id
_entity_poly.type
_entity_poly.pdbx_seq_one_letter_code
_entity_poly.pdbx_strand_id
1 'polypeptide(L)'
;MIKEGITQRNTHFDDTYDELADPDYTISNTMALSSDEDDDEDEFSQDEKEFNDSETAASILDDEENANGVKSKRDKFDSSSLAIHKRFHYFIHKHEVPRKVLHSGIGFMVLVLHCYGYKTSRSWQPVLPAAICILLLDFVRFRFPGFQRAYCAVVGFLMREKELQQINGVVWYQLGLCIAFLIHKQDIAIMSILLLSWSDTAASTIGRAYGKYSPKISQGKSLIGSVAAFFTGVIACYLFYGYIAPNWPLYGPAGGVEFEYDPEHSKLSLGALALASGFAAAVSEGIDVFGIDDNFTIPVISGLLLKFIIVKAKC
;
A
#
# COMPACT_ATOMS: atom_id res chain seq x y z
N MET A 1 7.06 -45.53 39.94
CA MET A 1 5.97 -44.56 39.74
C MET A 1 6.61 -43.20 39.55
N ILE A 2 6.52 -42.63 38.34
CA ILE A 2 6.37 -41.21 37.98
C ILE A 2 6.44 -41.22 36.44
N LYS A 3 5.27 -41.01 35.81
CA LYS A 3 5.13 -40.81 34.37
C LYS A 3 4.86 -39.32 34.10
N GLU A 4 5.30 -38.95 32.92
CA GLU A 4 5.30 -37.68 32.19
C GLU A 4 4.00 -36.86 32.20
N GLY A 5 4.16 -35.57 31.85
CA GLY A 5 3.05 -34.68 31.48
C GLY A 5 3.55 -33.32 30.98
N ILE A 6 4.21 -33.29 29.82
CA ILE A 6 4.46 -32.03 29.07
C ILE A 6 3.18 -31.72 28.29
N THR A 7 2.50 -30.65 28.68
CA THR A 7 1.30 -30.13 28.02
C THR A 7 1.66 -29.57 26.63
N GLN A 8 1.29 -30.28 25.56
CA GLN A 8 1.22 -29.70 24.22
C GLN A 8 0.03 -28.73 24.14
N ARG A 9 0.31 -27.45 23.86
CA ARG A 9 -0.71 -26.49 23.41
C ARG A 9 -0.95 -26.70 21.91
N ASN A 10 -2.05 -27.34 21.56
CA ASN A 10 -2.63 -27.25 20.22
C ASN A 10 -3.09 -25.82 19.98
N THR A 11 -2.52 -25.14 18.99
CA THR A 11 -3.08 -23.89 18.45
C THR A 11 -4.15 -24.26 17.42
N HIS A 12 -5.40 -23.94 17.75
CA HIS A 12 -6.54 -23.97 16.85
C HIS A 12 -6.20 -23.30 15.50
N PHE A 13 -6.35 -24.04 14.41
CA PHE A 13 -6.56 -23.45 13.09
C PHE A 13 -7.95 -22.77 13.11
N ASP A 14 -7.97 -21.51 12.71
CA ASP A 14 -9.19 -20.72 12.56
C ASP A 14 -9.77 -21.03 11.17
N ASP A 15 -10.61 -22.07 11.08
CA ASP A 15 -11.31 -22.53 9.86
C ASP A 15 -12.39 -21.52 9.36
N THR A 16 -12.24 -20.24 9.69
CA THR A 16 -13.26 -19.20 9.48
C THR A 16 -13.00 -18.37 8.21
N TYR A 17 -12.10 -18.85 7.34
CA TYR A 17 -11.77 -18.24 6.06
C TYR A 17 -12.41 -19.03 4.91
N ASP A 18 -13.37 -18.40 4.24
CA ASP A 18 -13.94 -18.95 3.00
C ASP A 18 -12.98 -18.64 1.84
N GLU A 19 -12.04 -19.55 1.64
CA GLU A 19 -11.02 -19.54 0.58
C GLU A 19 -11.60 -19.41 -0.84
N LEU A 20 -12.88 -19.79 -1.04
CA LEU A 20 -13.57 -19.74 -2.32
C LEU A 20 -14.23 -18.37 -2.59
N ALA A 21 -14.35 -17.52 -1.56
CA ALA A 21 -14.89 -16.17 -1.67
C ALA A 21 -13.83 -15.10 -1.98
N ASP A 22 -12.55 -15.48 -1.97
CA ASP A 22 -11.42 -14.60 -2.29
C ASP A 22 -10.95 -14.80 -3.74
N PRO A 23 -11.21 -13.84 -4.65
CA PRO A 23 -10.81 -13.95 -6.05
C PRO A 23 -9.28 -13.97 -6.28
N ASP A 24 -8.46 -13.63 -5.28
CA ASP A 24 -6.98 -13.71 -5.33
C ASP A 24 -6.44 -15.10 -4.90
N TYR A 25 -7.23 -15.93 -4.20
CA TYR A 25 -6.69 -17.16 -3.59
C TYR A 25 -6.44 -18.31 -4.59
N THR A 26 -7.21 -18.38 -5.67
CA THR A 26 -7.25 -19.58 -6.53
C THR A 26 -6.10 -19.70 -7.54
N ILE A 27 -5.25 -18.67 -7.71
CA ILE A 27 -4.20 -18.67 -8.75
C ILE A 27 -2.78 -18.80 -8.17
N SER A 28 -2.56 -18.43 -6.90
CA SER A 28 -1.26 -18.56 -6.23
C SER A 28 -0.79 -20.03 -6.14
N ASN A 29 -1.71 -20.97 -5.96
CA ASN A 29 -1.38 -22.39 -5.82
C ASN A 29 -0.90 -23.03 -7.13
N THR A 30 -1.30 -22.48 -8.29
CA THR A 30 -0.91 -23.01 -9.60
C THR A 30 0.51 -22.60 -9.98
N MET A 31 1.00 -21.44 -9.52
CA MET A 31 2.39 -21.01 -9.78
C MET A 31 3.42 -21.69 -8.86
N ALA A 32 3.03 -22.11 -7.66
CA ALA A 32 3.93 -22.85 -6.76
C ALA A 32 4.17 -24.30 -7.22
N LEU A 33 3.29 -24.85 -8.06
CA LEU A 33 3.41 -26.21 -8.62
C LEU A 33 4.12 -26.24 -9.97
N SER A 34 4.31 -25.09 -10.64
CA SER A 34 4.97 -25.00 -11.95
C SER A 34 6.46 -24.66 -11.90
N SER A 35 7.05 -24.53 -10.70
CA SER A 35 8.47 -24.19 -10.52
C SER A 35 9.37 -25.39 -10.24
N ASP A 36 8.81 -26.60 -10.14
CA ASP A 36 9.51 -27.81 -9.68
C ASP A 36 9.70 -28.88 -10.77
N GLU A 37 9.38 -28.59 -12.03
CA GLU A 37 9.63 -29.50 -13.18
C GLU A 37 10.47 -28.80 -14.24
N ASP A 38 11.81 -28.85 -14.10
CA ASP A 38 12.79 -28.70 -15.20
C ASP A 38 14.17 -29.10 -14.66
N ASP A 39 14.45 -30.41 -14.57
CA ASP A 39 15.81 -30.97 -14.43
C ASP A 39 15.97 -32.04 -15.51
N ASP A 40 16.64 -31.70 -16.62
CA ASP A 40 17.17 -32.67 -17.58
C ASP A 40 18.68 -32.45 -17.77
N GLU A 41 19.40 -33.48 -17.35
CA GLU A 41 20.64 -34.06 -17.89
C GLU A 41 21.80 -33.15 -18.32
N ASP A 42 22.95 -33.31 -17.65
CA ASP A 42 24.25 -33.22 -18.33
C ASP A 42 25.25 -34.27 -17.82
N GLU A 43 25.92 -34.84 -18.81
CA GLU A 43 26.64 -36.10 -18.86
C GLU A 43 28.08 -36.01 -18.32
N PHE A 44 28.48 -37.09 -17.65
CA PHE A 44 29.83 -37.64 -17.43
C PHE A 44 31.06 -36.91 -18.03
N SER A 45 32.05 -36.58 -17.18
CA SER A 45 33.46 -36.87 -17.47
C SER A 45 34.29 -37.00 -16.20
N GLN A 46 34.98 -38.13 -16.11
CA GLN A 46 36.00 -38.46 -15.13
C GLN A 46 37.28 -37.66 -15.42
N ASP A 47 37.97 -37.22 -14.38
CA ASP A 47 39.43 -37.18 -14.37
C ASP A 47 39.94 -37.37 -12.94
N GLU A 48 40.52 -38.55 -12.71
CA GLU A 48 41.29 -38.90 -11.52
C GLU A 48 42.62 -38.12 -11.52
N LYS A 49 42.97 -37.52 -10.37
CA LYS A 49 44.37 -37.37 -9.97
C LYS A 49 44.53 -37.64 -8.48
N GLU A 50 45.20 -38.75 -8.19
CA GLU A 50 45.82 -39.07 -6.91
C GLU A 50 46.81 -37.98 -6.50
N PHE A 51 46.77 -37.58 -5.22
CA PHE A 51 47.98 -37.31 -4.46
C PHE A 51 47.78 -37.75 -3.01
N ASN A 52 48.64 -38.68 -2.61
CA ASN A 52 48.71 -39.31 -1.30
C ASN A 52 49.47 -38.37 -0.34
N ASP A 53 49.04 -38.26 0.90
CA ASP A 53 49.97 -38.29 2.04
C ASP A 53 49.24 -38.56 3.36
N SER A 54 49.89 -39.43 4.11
CA SER A 54 49.49 -40.09 5.35
C SER A 54 49.59 -39.21 6.60
N GLU A 55 49.04 -39.74 7.69
CA GLU A 55 49.18 -39.29 9.09
C GLU A 55 48.26 -38.11 9.45
N THR A 56 47.16 -38.31 10.18
CA THR A 56 47.22 -38.58 11.63
C THR A 56 45.86 -39.08 12.10
N ALA A 57 45.75 -40.38 12.36
CA ALA A 57 44.65 -40.97 13.11
C ALA A 57 44.99 -40.93 14.61
N ALA A 58 44.72 -39.82 15.28
CA ALA A 58 44.71 -39.74 16.75
C ALA A 58 44.04 -38.45 17.23
N SER A 59 42.70 -38.42 17.24
CA SER A 59 41.84 -37.64 18.17
C SER A 59 40.40 -37.57 17.66
N ILE A 60 39.82 -38.72 17.30
CA ILE A 60 38.36 -38.86 17.40
C ILE A 60 38.12 -39.31 18.83
N LEU A 61 37.44 -38.50 19.64
CA LEU A 61 36.36 -38.95 20.53
C LEU A 61 35.74 -37.86 21.46
N ASP A 62 36.08 -36.57 21.38
CA ASP A 62 35.49 -35.56 22.29
C ASP A 62 34.80 -34.33 21.64
N ASP A 63 34.65 -34.25 20.31
CA ASP A 63 34.05 -33.07 19.64
C ASP A 63 32.67 -33.28 18.98
N GLU A 64 32.10 -34.49 18.98
CA GLU A 64 30.81 -34.75 18.31
C GLU A 64 29.57 -34.25 19.09
N GLU A 65 29.64 -34.15 20.42
CA GLU A 65 28.49 -33.72 21.24
C GLU A 65 28.25 -32.20 21.16
N ASN A 66 29.33 -31.42 21.01
CA ASN A 66 29.23 -29.95 20.92
C ASN A 66 28.88 -29.50 19.49
N ALA A 67 29.35 -30.22 18.46
CA ALA A 67 28.99 -29.96 17.07
C ALA A 67 27.51 -30.23 16.79
N ASN A 68 26.93 -31.31 17.35
CA ASN A 68 25.50 -31.60 17.20
C ASN A 68 24.60 -30.61 17.97
N GLY A 69 25.02 -30.13 19.14
CA GLY A 69 24.31 -29.09 19.89
C GLY A 69 24.32 -27.72 19.19
N VAL A 70 25.44 -27.36 18.56
CA VAL A 70 25.59 -26.12 17.78
C VAL A 70 24.83 -26.23 16.45
N LYS A 71 24.92 -27.36 15.73
CA LYS A 71 24.21 -27.59 14.46
C LYS A 71 22.70 -27.66 14.68
N SER A 72 22.22 -28.38 15.70
CA SER A 72 20.81 -28.40 16.10
C SER A 72 20.29 -27.03 16.52
N LYS A 73 21.06 -26.22 17.27
CA LYS A 73 20.67 -24.84 17.58
C LYS A 73 20.65 -23.94 16.33
N ARG A 74 21.59 -24.13 15.39
CA ARG A 74 21.67 -23.37 14.14
C ARG A 74 20.52 -23.72 13.20
N ASP A 75 20.24 -25.00 13.00
CA ASP A 75 19.12 -25.50 12.18
C ASP A 75 17.77 -25.11 12.79
N LYS A 76 17.64 -25.13 14.12
CA LYS A 76 16.43 -24.69 14.83
C LYS A 76 16.27 -23.16 14.80
N PHE A 77 17.37 -22.41 14.85
CA PHE A 77 17.36 -20.96 14.69
C PHE A 77 17.04 -20.56 13.24
N ASP A 78 17.67 -21.17 12.24
CA ASP A 78 17.40 -20.93 10.82
C ASP A 78 15.99 -21.33 10.42
N SER A 79 15.49 -22.50 10.86
CA SER A 79 14.10 -22.87 10.61
C SER A 79 13.11 -21.93 11.30
N SER A 80 13.41 -21.45 12.51
CA SER A 80 12.56 -20.46 13.20
C SER A 80 12.60 -19.07 12.54
N SER A 81 13.79 -18.62 12.12
CA SER A 81 14.02 -17.34 11.43
C SER A 81 13.36 -17.35 10.06
N LEU A 82 13.51 -18.45 9.31
CA LEU A 82 12.86 -18.68 8.02
C LEU A 82 11.34 -18.76 8.17
N ALA A 83 10.81 -19.38 9.23
CA ALA A 83 9.38 -19.40 9.51
C ALA A 83 8.83 -18.02 9.88
N ILE A 84 9.57 -17.22 10.68
CA ILE A 84 9.21 -15.83 10.99
C ILE A 84 9.25 -14.98 9.71
N HIS A 85 10.26 -15.16 8.86
CA HIS A 85 10.38 -14.45 7.59
C HIS A 85 9.25 -14.80 6.62
N LYS A 86 8.89 -16.08 6.48
CA LYS A 86 7.73 -16.53 5.68
C LYS A 86 6.42 -15.95 6.20
N ARG A 87 6.21 -15.95 7.53
CA ARG A 87 5.02 -15.34 8.15
C ARG A 87 4.98 -13.83 7.95
N PHE A 88 6.11 -13.16 8.06
CA PHE A 88 6.22 -11.72 7.81
C PHE A 88 5.96 -11.38 6.35
N HIS A 89 6.57 -12.11 5.41
CA HIS A 89 6.34 -11.95 3.98
C HIS A 89 4.86 -12.15 3.62
N TYR A 90 4.25 -13.24 4.11
CA TYR A 90 2.82 -13.49 3.94
C TYR A 90 1.97 -12.35 4.53
N PHE A 91 2.29 -11.86 5.72
CA PHE A 91 1.58 -10.74 6.34
C PHE A 91 1.69 -9.45 5.51
N ILE A 92 2.89 -9.12 5.03
CA ILE A 92 3.20 -7.93 4.24
C ILE A 92 2.43 -7.94 2.92
N HIS A 93 2.41 -9.08 2.23
CA HIS A 93 1.65 -9.27 0.99
C HIS A 93 0.14 -9.25 1.26
N LYS A 94 -0.35 -10.03 2.23
CA LYS A 94 -1.78 -10.09 2.58
C LYS A 94 -2.37 -8.74 2.96
N HIS A 95 -1.60 -7.88 3.64
CA HIS A 95 -2.09 -6.57 4.07
C HIS A 95 -1.75 -5.44 3.10
N GLU A 96 -1.08 -5.73 1.99
CA GLU A 96 -0.60 -4.75 1.00
C GLU A 96 0.24 -3.63 1.66
N VAL A 97 1.04 -3.97 2.68
CA VAL A 97 1.74 -2.98 3.52
C VAL A 97 2.65 -2.03 2.73
N PRO A 98 3.50 -2.51 1.79
CA PRO A 98 4.43 -1.62 1.09
C PRO A 98 3.70 -0.58 0.24
N ARG A 99 2.65 -1.02 -0.46
CA ARG A 99 1.76 -0.15 -1.24
C ARG A 99 1.12 0.91 -0.37
N LYS A 100 0.57 0.53 0.79
CA LYS A 100 -0.07 1.46 1.73
C LYS A 100 0.90 2.46 2.35
N VAL A 101 2.12 2.03 2.66
CA VAL A 101 3.19 2.92 3.17
C VAL A 101 3.55 3.94 2.10
N LEU A 102 3.75 3.50 0.85
CA LEU A 102 3.99 4.40 -0.28
C LEU A 102 2.82 5.38 -0.45
N HIS A 103 1.60 4.87 -0.48
CA HIS A 103 0.38 5.66 -0.68
C HIS A 103 0.18 6.71 0.43
N SER A 104 0.34 6.32 1.69
CA SER A 104 0.28 7.21 2.87
C SER A 104 1.44 8.22 2.91
N GLY A 105 2.62 7.82 2.44
CA GLY A 105 3.82 8.65 2.37
C GLY A 105 3.62 9.88 1.48
N ILE A 106 2.83 9.76 0.41
CA ILE A 106 2.60 10.88 -0.51
C ILE A 106 1.79 12.01 0.16
N GLY A 107 0.90 11.69 1.10
CA GLY A 107 0.22 12.69 1.92
C GLY A 107 1.19 13.54 2.75
N PHE A 108 2.23 12.93 3.31
CA PHE A 108 3.29 13.69 3.98
C PHE A 108 4.14 14.49 2.99
N MET A 109 4.47 13.89 1.84
CA MET A 109 5.25 14.57 0.80
C MET A 109 4.56 15.84 0.29
N VAL A 110 3.25 15.82 0.05
CA VAL A 110 2.53 17.01 -0.43
C VAL A 110 2.50 18.12 0.62
N LEU A 111 2.41 17.78 1.91
CA LEU A 111 2.50 18.75 3.00
C LEU A 111 3.90 19.36 3.10
N VAL A 112 4.94 18.54 2.96
CA VAL A 112 6.33 19.02 2.94
C VAL A 112 6.56 19.97 1.77
N LEU A 113 6.13 19.60 0.56
CA LEU A 113 6.21 20.46 -0.62
C LEU A 113 5.45 21.77 -0.45
N HIS A 114 4.27 21.71 0.17
CA HIS A 114 3.51 22.91 0.53
C HIS A 114 4.33 23.82 1.45
N CYS A 115 4.87 23.30 2.56
CA CYS A 115 5.71 24.06 3.48
C CYS A 115 6.93 24.70 2.78
N TYR A 116 7.51 24.04 1.78
CA TYR A 116 8.64 24.56 1.00
C TYR A 116 8.28 25.63 -0.05
N GLY A 117 7.02 26.02 -0.21
CA GLY A 117 6.66 27.07 -1.17
C GLY A 117 6.16 26.58 -2.52
N TYR A 118 6.06 25.26 -2.73
CA TYR A 118 5.68 24.74 -4.05
C TYR A 118 4.19 24.96 -4.33
N LYS A 119 3.91 25.58 -5.48
CA LYS A 119 2.55 25.82 -5.95
C LYS A 119 2.00 24.59 -6.66
N THR A 120 0.85 24.11 -6.23
CA THR A 120 0.18 22.94 -6.84
C THR A 120 -0.21 23.17 -8.30
N SER A 121 -0.41 24.43 -8.72
CA SER A 121 -0.73 24.79 -10.11
C SER A 121 0.34 24.39 -11.13
N ARG A 122 1.57 24.12 -10.69
CA ARG A 122 2.66 23.59 -11.52
C ARG A 122 2.96 22.12 -11.26
N SER A 123 2.39 21.52 -10.23
CA SER A 123 2.67 20.12 -9.86
C SER A 123 2.19 19.10 -10.89
N TRP A 124 1.26 19.46 -11.79
CA TRP A 124 0.90 18.60 -12.92
C TRP A 124 2.05 18.41 -13.93
N GLN A 125 3.00 19.36 -14.01
CA GLN A 125 4.10 19.33 -14.99
C GLN A 125 5.03 18.12 -14.84
N PRO A 126 5.46 17.71 -13.62
CA PRO A 126 6.18 16.45 -13.44
C PRO A 126 5.26 15.23 -13.38
N VAL A 127 4.03 15.36 -12.89
CA VAL A 127 3.11 14.22 -12.68
C VAL A 127 2.58 13.67 -14.00
N LEU A 128 2.23 14.53 -14.96
CA LEU A 128 1.68 14.10 -16.24
C LEU A 128 2.70 13.31 -17.10
N PRO A 129 3.94 13.78 -17.32
CA PRO A 129 4.96 12.97 -17.99
C PRO A 129 5.24 11.66 -17.25
N ALA A 130 5.28 11.66 -15.92
CA ALA A 130 5.45 10.42 -15.15
C ALA A 130 4.30 9.42 -15.39
N ALA A 131 3.05 9.91 -15.43
CA ALA A 131 1.89 9.08 -15.76
C ALA A 131 2.01 8.46 -17.16
N ILE A 132 2.41 9.26 -18.16
CA ILE A 132 2.64 8.80 -19.53
C ILE A 132 3.77 7.77 -19.57
N CYS A 133 4.90 8.01 -18.89
CA CYS A 133 6.00 7.06 -18.82
C CYS A 133 5.57 5.72 -18.24
N ILE A 134 4.82 5.71 -17.12
CA ILE A 134 4.34 4.48 -16.49
C ILE A 134 3.33 3.76 -17.39
N LEU A 135 2.43 4.49 -18.06
CA LEU A 135 1.49 3.91 -19.01
C LEU A 135 2.20 3.25 -20.21
N LEU A 136 3.27 3.88 -20.72
CA LEU A 136 4.11 3.30 -21.77
C LEU A 136 4.86 2.06 -21.27
N LEU A 137 5.35 2.06 -20.03
CA LEU A 137 5.95 0.88 -19.41
C LEU A 137 4.94 -0.27 -19.30
N ASP A 138 3.69 0.01 -18.94
CA ASP A 138 2.63 -1.00 -18.92
C ASP A 138 2.34 -1.56 -20.31
N PHE A 139 2.35 -0.73 -21.35
CA PHE A 139 2.19 -1.21 -22.72
C PHE A 139 3.31 -2.17 -23.13
N VAL A 140 4.57 -1.86 -22.78
CA VAL A 140 5.71 -2.76 -22.99
C VAL A 140 5.55 -4.05 -22.17
N ARG A 141 5.13 -3.92 -20.91
CA ARG A 141 4.87 -5.03 -19.99
C ARG A 141 3.88 -6.05 -20.55
N PHE A 142 2.76 -5.60 -21.10
CA PHE A 142 1.77 -6.52 -21.68
C PHE A 142 2.21 -7.15 -23.00
N ARG A 143 3.17 -6.54 -23.71
CA ARG A 143 3.64 -7.06 -25.01
C ARG A 143 4.75 -8.10 -24.87
N PHE A 144 5.60 -7.99 -23.85
CA PHE A 144 6.82 -8.79 -23.73
C PHE A 144 6.83 -9.60 -22.42
N PRO A 145 6.60 -10.93 -22.47
CA PRO A 145 6.56 -11.77 -21.27
C PRO A 145 7.86 -11.75 -20.45
N GLY A 146 9.02 -11.66 -21.11
CA GLY A 146 10.31 -11.53 -20.42
C GLY A 146 10.42 -10.22 -19.62
N PHE A 147 9.94 -9.11 -20.18
CA PHE A 147 9.92 -7.83 -19.47
C PHE A 147 8.90 -7.85 -18.34
N GLN A 148 7.73 -8.49 -18.52
CA GLN A 148 6.75 -8.65 -17.44
C GLN A 148 7.35 -9.38 -16.23
N ARG A 149 8.09 -10.46 -16.44
CA ARG A 149 8.78 -11.18 -15.35
C ARG A 149 9.79 -10.30 -14.63
N ALA A 150 10.65 -9.61 -15.37
CA ALA A 150 11.64 -8.70 -14.80
C ALA A 150 10.98 -7.54 -14.03
N TYR A 151 9.91 -6.95 -14.58
CA TYR A 151 9.14 -5.90 -13.95
C TYR A 151 8.50 -6.38 -12.64
N CYS A 152 7.82 -7.53 -12.66
CA CYS A 152 7.20 -8.11 -11.46
C CYS A 152 8.23 -8.49 -10.40
N ALA A 153 9.43 -8.93 -10.80
CA ALA A 153 10.52 -9.22 -9.85
C ALA A 153 10.99 -7.97 -9.09
N VAL A 154 10.96 -6.78 -9.73
CA VAL A 154 11.45 -5.54 -9.11
C VAL A 154 10.33 -4.79 -8.38
N VAL A 155 9.15 -4.65 -8.99
CA VAL A 155 8.07 -3.81 -8.45
C VAL A 155 6.82 -4.60 -8.01
N GLY A 156 6.81 -5.92 -8.17
CA GLY A 156 5.65 -6.76 -7.83
C GLY A 156 5.23 -6.67 -6.36
N PHE A 157 6.16 -6.39 -5.44
CA PHE A 157 5.86 -6.19 -4.03
C PHE A 157 4.98 -4.95 -3.74
N LEU A 158 4.85 -4.02 -4.70
CA LEU A 158 3.96 -2.84 -4.63
C LEU A 158 2.63 -3.05 -5.35
N MET A 159 2.53 -4.08 -6.19
CA MET A 159 1.38 -4.31 -7.07
C MET A 159 0.33 -5.22 -6.42
N ARG A 160 -0.92 -5.09 -6.88
CA ARG A 160 -1.98 -6.08 -6.64
C ARG A 160 -1.96 -7.18 -7.69
N GLU A 161 -2.48 -8.36 -7.36
CA GLU A 161 -2.48 -9.51 -8.28
C GLU A 161 -3.27 -9.20 -9.57
N LYS A 162 -4.43 -8.53 -9.45
CA LYS A 162 -5.19 -8.06 -10.61
C LYS A 162 -4.40 -7.13 -11.55
N GLU A 163 -3.40 -6.40 -11.04
CA GLU A 163 -2.56 -5.48 -11.83
C GLU A 163 -1.52 -6.23 -12.69
N LEU A 164 -1.44 -7.56 -12.60
CA LEU A 164 -0.66 -8.40 -13.53
C LEU A 164 -1.27 -8.43 -14.94
N GLN A 165 -2.60 -8.29 -15.03
CA GLN A 165 -3.36 -8.34 -16.29
C GLN A 165 -4.09 -7.02 -16.57
N GLN A 166 -3.97 -6.04 -15.68
CA GLN A 166 -4.61 -4.72 -15.79
C GLN A 166 -3.59 -3.60 -15.65
N ILE A 167 -3.94 -2.42 -16.17
CA ILE A 167 -3.12 -1.21 -16.03
C ILE A 167 -2.81 -0.97 -14.55
N ASN A 168 -1.56 -0.65 -14.25
CA ASN A 168 -1.06 -0.42 -12.91
C ASN A 168 -1.84 0.71 -12.22
N GLY A 169 -2.24 0.50 -10.96
CA GLY A 169 -2.99 1.46 -10.16
C GLY A 169 -2.29 2.83 -10.02
N VAL A 170 -0.97 2.89 -10.17
CA VAL A 170 -0.19 4.13 -10.16
C VAL A 170 -0.56 5.05 -11.33
N VAL A 171 -0.96 4.51 -12.49
CA VAL A 171 -1.43 5.35 -13.61
C VAL A 171 -2.71 6.09 -13.23
N TRP A 172 -3.67 5.38 -12.64
CA TRP A 172 -4.93 5.95 -12.15
C TRP A 172 -4.70 6.99 -11.05
N TYR A 173 -3.78 6.70 -10.13
CA TYR A 173 -3.31 7.62 -9.11
C TYR A 173 -2.80 8.93 -9.71
N GLN A 174 -1.82 8.85 -10.61
CA GLN A 174 -1.21 10.04 -11.22
C GLN A 174 -2.22 10.83 -12.05
N LEU A 175 -3.15 10.16 -12.72
CA LEU A 175 -4.23 10.81 -13.45
C LEU A 175 -5.16 11.58 -12.50
N GLY A 176 -5.54 10.98 -11.36
CA GLY A 176 -6.35 11.63 -10.32
C GLY A 176 -5.66 12.87 -9.76
N LEU A 177 -4.35 12.79 -9.48
CA LEU A 177 -3.53 13.92 -9.05
C LEU A 177 -3.46 15.02 -10.10
N CYS A 178 -3.25 14.67 -11.38
CA CYS A 178 -3.25 15.63 -12.48
C CYS A 178 -4.56 16.41 -12.54
N ILE A 179 -5.70 15.71 -12.50
CA ILE A 179 -7.02 16.35 -12.50
C ILE A 179 -7.19 17.25 -11.27
N ALA A 180 -6.78 16.79 -10.09
CA ALA A 180 -6.86 17.59 -8.88
C ALA A 180 -6.05 18.89 -8.98
N PHE A 181 -4.81 18.82 -9.48
CA PHE A 181 -3.95 19.98 -9.67
C PHE A 181 -4.44 20.95 -10.75
N LEU A 182 -5.08 20.45 -11.80
CA LEU A 182 -5.57 21.28 -12.90
C LEU A 182 -6.88 22.01 -12.56
N ILE A 183 -7.74 21.41 -11.73
CA ILE A 183 -9.10 21.94 -11.46
C ILE A 183 -9.18 22.76 -10.17
N HIS A 184 -8.35 22.44 -9.18
CA HIS A 184 -8.49 22.97 -7.83
C HIS A 184 -7.43 24.01 -7.48
N LYS A 185 -7.82 24.95 -6.62
CA LYS A 185 -6.87 25.82 -5.91
C LYS A 185 -6.04 25.00 -4.92
N GLN A 186 -4.98 25.62 -4.41
CA GLN A 186 -3.92 24.92 -3.71
C GLN A 186 -4.38 24.13 -2.49
N ASP A 187 -5.23 24.73 -1.68
CA ASP A 187 -5.82 24.14 -0.49
C ASP A 187 -6.67 22.90 -0.79
N ILE A 188 -7.58 23.00 -1.75
CA ILE A 188 -8.45 21.87 -2.13
C ILE A 188 -7.63 20.76 -2.80
N ALA A 189 -6.64 21.11 -3.64
CA ALA A 189 -5.76 20.13 -4.26
C ALA A 189 -4.99 19.31 -3.20
N ILE A 190 -4.37 20.00 -2.22
CA ILE A 190 -3.68 19.33 -1.11
C ILE A 190 -4.66 18.45 -0.33
N MET A 191 -5.83 18.97 0.03
CA MET A 191 -6.83 18.20 0.76
C MET A 191 -7.28 16.95 -0.01
N SER A 192 -7.57 17.06 -1.30
CA SER A 192 -7.97 15.90 -2.11
C SER A 192 -6.91 14.78 -2.12
N ILE A 193 -5.63 15.15 -2.10
CA ILE A 193 -4.50 14.21 -2.03
C ILE A 193 -4.38 13.61 -0.62
N LEU A 194 -4.58 14.40 0.44
CA LEU A 194 -4.61 13.88 1.81
C LEU A 194 -5.76 12.90 2.02
N LEU A 195 -6.94 13.19 1.46
CA LEU A 195 -8.09 12.30 1.52
C LEU A 195 -7.81 10.99 0.76
N LEU A 196 -7.30 11.07 -0.46
CA LEU A 196 -6.83 9.88 -1.19
C LEU A 196 -5.76 9.12 -0.42
N SER A 197 -4.77 9.80 0.16
CA SER A 197 -3.62 9.13 0.78
C SER A 197 -3.99 8.48 2.12
N TRP A 198 -4.56 9.25 3.03
CA TRP A 198 -4.78 8.81 4.41
C TRP A 198 -6.16 8.21 4.63
N SER A 199 -7.20 8.78 4.01
CA SER A 199 -8.57 8.30 4.23
C SER A 199 -8.81 6.96 3.53
N ASP A 200 -8.31 6.77 2.30
CA ASP A 200 -8.32 5.46 1.60
C ASP A 200 -7.49 4.40 2.35
N THR A 201 -6.29 4.76 2.84
CA THR A 201 -5.49 3.81 3.62
C THR A 201 -6.21 3.42 4.91
N ALA A 202 -6.87 4.36 5.58
CA ALA A 202 -7.67 4.08 6.77
C ALA A 202 -8.89 3.20 6.43
N ALA A 203 -9.62 3.52 5.37
CA ALA A 203 -10.79 2.77 4.90
C ALA A 203 -10.43 1.34 4.52
N SER A 204 -9.39 1.14 3.72
CA SER A 204 -8.93 -0.18 3.30
C SER A 204 -8.30 -0.99 4.44
N THR A 205 -7.71 -0.35 5.45
CA THR A 205 -7.15 -1.06 6.62
C THR A 205 -8.23 -1.47 7.60
N ILE A 206 -9.10 -0.55 8.00
CA ILE A 206 -10.19 -0.82 8.94
C ILE A 206 -11.30 -1.63 8.26
N GLY A 207 -11.61 -1.35 7.00
CA GLY A 207 -12.59 -2.07 6.20
C GLY A 207 -12.20 -3.52 5.95
N ARG A 208 -10.93 -3.84 5.70
CA ARG A 208 -10.50 -5.25 5.60
C ARG A 208 -10.50 -5.97 6.94
N ALA A 209 -10.13 -5.29 8.03
CA ALA A 209 -10.10 -5.89 9.35
C ALA A 209 -11.51 -6.15 9.93
N TYR A 210 -12.44 -5.21 9.74
CA TYR A 210 -13.73 -5.19 10.44
C TYR A 210 -14.95 -5.12 9.51
N GLY A 211 -14.77 -5.00 8.20
CA GLY A 211 -15.87 -4.82 7.23
C GLY A 211 -16.87 -5.97 7.20
N LYS A 212 -16.47 -7.18 7.60
CA LYS A 212 -17.37 -8.35 7.72
C LYS A 212 -18.46 -8.19 8.78
N TYR A 213 -18.25 -7.32 9.77
CA TYR A 213 -19.20 -7.05 10.84
C TYR A 213 -20.12 -5.85 10.55
N SER A 214 -20.04 -5.29 9.34
CA SER A 214 -20.67 -4.04 8.96
C SER A 214 -21.48 -4.22 7.67
N PRO A 215 -22.57 -3.46 7.47
CA PRO A 215 -23.24 -3.42 6.17
C PRO A 215 -22.27 -3.01 5.06
N LYS A 216 -22.44 -3.63 3.89
CA LYS A 216 -21.71 -3.25 2.67
C LYS A 216 -22.41 -2.04 2.03
N ILE A 217 -21.63 -1.04 1.61
CA ILE A 217 -22.13 0.15 0.90
C ILE A 217 -22.10 -0.11 -0.62
N SER A 218 -21.06 -0.76 -1.10
CA SER A 218 -20.88 -1.16 -2.50
C SER A 218 -20.09 -2.47 -2.57
N GLN A 219 -19.85 -2.97 -3.78
CA GLN A 219 -19.00 -4.14 -4.01
C GLN A 219 -17.60 -3.90 -3.42
N GLY A 220 -17.21 -4.73 -2.45
CA GLY A 220 -15.92 -4.62 -1.76
C GLY A 220 -15.81 -3.48 -0.73
N LYS A 221 -16.84 -2.64 -0.54
CA LYS A 221 -16.79 -1.47 0.35
C LYS A 221 -17.74 -1.60 1.54
N SER A 222 -17.25 -1.30 2.74
CA SER A 222 -17.99 -1.45 4.00
C SER A 222 -18.28 -0.12 4.67
N LEU A 223 -19.40 -0.03 5.40
CA LEU A 223 -19.75 1.17 6.16
C LEU A 223 -18.67 1.56 7.17
N ILE A 224 -18.05 0.59 7.84
CA ILE A 224 -16.96 0.86 8.78
C ILE A 224 -15.72 1.45 8.09
N GLY A 225 -15.44 1.06 6.83
CA GLY A 225 -14.40 1.68 6.01
C GLY A 225 -14.71 3.15 5.71
N SER A 226 -15.93 3.47 5.28
CA SER A 226 -16.34 4.86 5.06
C SER A 226 -16.34 5.70 6.34
N VAL A 227 -16.67 5.11 7.50
CA VAL A 227 -16.57 5.79 8.80
C VAL A 227 -15.11 6.07 9.16
N ALA A 228 -14.20 5.12 8.89
CA ALA A 228 -12.77 5.37 9.04
C ALA A 228 -12.27 6.50 8.13
N ALA A 229 -12.69 6.52 6.86
CA ALA A 229 -12.39 7.63 5.95
C ALA A 229 -12.94 8.96 6.47
N PHE A 230 -14.16 8.98 7.03
CA PHE A 230 -14.76 10.17 7.62
C PHE A 230 -13.87 10.79 8.70
N PHE A 231 -13.49 10.01 9.71
CA PHE A 231 -12.70 10.51 10.83
C PHE A 231 -11.29 10.91 10.40
N THR A 232 -10.65 10.14 9.52
CA THR A 232 -9.35 10.52 8.96
C THR A 232 -9.44 11.82 8.17
N GLY A 233 -10.50 12.03 7.38
CA GLY A 233 -10.72 13.28 6.66
C GLY A 233 -10.96 14.49 7.57
N VAL A 234 -11.67 14.32 8.68
CA VAL A 234 -11.82 15.35 9.72
C VAL A 234 -10.46 15.72 10.33
N ILE A 235 -9.65 14.73 10.68
CA ILE A 235 -8.32 14.92 11.26
C ILE A 235 -7.39 15.62 10.25
N ALA A 236 -7.39 15.16 8.99
CA ALA A 236 -6.60 15.75 7.92
C ALA A 236 -6.95 17.23 7.70
N CYS A 237 -8.24 17.57 7.77
CA CYS A 237 -8.72 18.95 7.65
C CYS A 237 -8.21 19.84 8.79
N TYR A 238 -8.35 19.39 10.04
CA TYR A 238 -7.82 20.14 11.19
C TYR A 238 -6.31 20.30 11.13
N LEU A 239 -5.59 19.25 10.73
CA LEU A 239 -4.15 19.33 10.54
C LEU A 239 -3.79 20.35 9.46
N PHE A 240 -4.43 20.30 8.30
CA PHE A 240 -4.08 21.17 7.19
C PHE A 240 -4.58 22.61 7.41
N TYR A 241 -5.89 22.84 7.49
CA TYR A 241 -6.46 24.19 7.61
C TYR A 241 -6.30 24.81 9.00
N GLY A 242 -6.28 23.99 10.05
CA GLY A 242 -6.16 24.47 11.43
C GLY A 242 -4.73 24.72 11.88
N TYR A 243 -3.77 23.94 11.37
CA TYR A 243 -2.38 24.02 11.81
C TYR A 243 -1.40 24.35 10.68
N ILE A 244 -1.33 23.58 9.60
CA ILE A 244 -0.25 23.75 8.61
C ILE A 244 -0.43 25.04 7.80
N ALA A 245 -1.61 25.25 7.21
CA ALA A 245 -1.87 26.38 6.33
C ALA A 245 -1.68 27.74 7.02
N PRO A 246 -2.25 28.01 8.21
CA PRO A 246 -2.07 29.32 8.87
C PRO A 246 -0.62 29.61 9.29
N ASN A 247 0.17 28.58 9.56
CA ASN A 247 1.58 28.72 9.94
C ASN A 247 2.52 28.82 8.74
N TRP A 248 1.99 28.84 7.52
CA TRP A 248 2.79 28.91 6.31
C TRP A 248 3.08 30.36 5.88
N PRO A 249 4.33 30.74 5.55
CA PRO A 249 4.68 32.12 5.24
C PRO A 249 3.95 32.74 4.04
N LEU A 250 3.42 31.90 3.14
CA LEU A 250 2.66 32.33 1.95
C LEU A 250 1.15 32.19 2.13
N TYR A 251 0.67 32.00 3.37
CA TYR A 251 -0.75 31.96 3.66
C TYR A 251 -1.41 33.34 3.45
N GLY A 252 -2.59 33.32 2.84
CA GLY A 252 -3.40 34.51 2.62
C GLY A 252 -3.04 35.30 1.34
N PRO A 253 -3.78 36.39 1.07
CA PRO A 253 -3.72 37.12 -0.21
C PRO A 253 -2.33 37.72 -0.52
N ALA A 254 -1.58 38.09 0.52
CA ALA A 254 -0.25 38.69 0.40
C ALA A 254 0.85 37.66 0.04
N GLY A 255 0.63 36.36 0.28
CA GLY A 255 1.58 35.29 0.02
C GLY A 255 1.64 34.83 -1.45
N GLY A 256 0.81 35.39 -2.33
CA GLY A 256 0.81 35.06 -3.76
C GLY A 256 0.32 33.64 -4.08
N VAL A 257 -0.39 33.01 -3.14
CA VAL A 257 -1.08 31.73 -3.31
C VAL A 257 -2.52 31.90 -2.88
N GLU A 258 -3.43 31.71 -3.84
CA GLU A 258 -4.86 31.81 -3.56
C GLU A 258 -5.39 30.48 -3.04
N PHE A 259 -5.97 30.53 -1.83
CA PHE A 259 -6.79 29.44 -1.30
C PHE A 259 -8.24 29.65 -1.74
N GLU A 260 -8.98 28.56 -1.89
CA GLU A 260 -10.41 28.65 -2.12
C GLU A 260 -11.15 28.96 -0.82
N TYR A 261 -10.75 28.30 0.28
CA TYR A 261 -11.26 28.56 1.62
C TYR A 261 -10.55 29.76 2.25
N ASP A 262 -11.36 30.74 2.63
CA ASP A 262 -10.92 31.92 3.36
C ASP A 262 -11.78 32.06 4.62
N PRO A 263 -11.21 31.94 5.83
CA PRO A 263 -11.96 32.08 7.08
C PRO A 263 -12.68 33.43 7.25
N GLU A 264 -12.17 34.52 6.65
CA GLU A 264 -12.76 35.86 6.79
C GLU A 264 -13.99 36.05 5.89
N HIS A 265 -13.97 35.43 4.72
CA HIS A 265 -15.01 35.60 3.68
C HIS A 265 -15.89 34.36 3.51
N SER A 266 -15.74 33.34 4.36
CA SER A 266 -16.54 32.12 4.33
C SER A 266 -17.49 32.02 5.52
N LYS A 267 -18.72 31.59 5.27
CA LYS A 267 -19.70 31.22 6.31
C LYS A 267 -19.37 29.89 6.99
N LEU A 268 -18.39 29.14 6.47
CA LEU A 268 -17.97 27.86 7.04
C LEU A 268 -16.97 28.08 8.16
N SER A 269 -17.35 27.70 9.38
CA SER A 269 -16.39 27.52 10.46
C SER A 269 -15.42 26.37 10.14
N LEU A 270 -14.23 26.40 10.74
CA LEU A 270 -13.25 25.31 10.59
C LEU A 270 -13.84 23.93 10.96
N GLY A 271 -14.68 23.88 12.01
CA GLY A 271 -15.37 22.64 12.39
C GLY A 271 -16.36 22.14 11.34
N ALA A 272 -17.13 23.05 10.72
CA ALA A 272 -18.02 22.69 9.62
C ALA A 272 -17.24 22.21 8.39
N LEU A 273 -16.11 22.86 8.07
CA LEU A 273 -15.20 22.43 7.00
C LEU A 273 -14.58 21.06 7.29
N ALA A 274 -14.21 20.77 8.54
CA ALA A 274 -13.68 19.47 8.93
C ALA A 274 -14.71 18.35 8.78
N LEU A 275 -15.95 18.57 9.22
CA LEU A 275 -17.06 17.63 8.99
C LEU A 275 -17.36 17.45 7.50
N ALA A 276 -17.33 18.54 6.72
CA ALA A 276 -17.47 18.49 5.27
C ALA A 276 -16.34 17.68 4.59
N SER A 277 -15.11 17.78 5.09
CA SER A 277 -13.96 17.03 4.58
C SER A 277 -14.08 15.54 4.89
N GLY A 278 -14.49 15.18 6.11
CA GLY A 278 -14.81 13.80 6.45
C GLY A 278 -15.96 13.25 5.61
N PHE A 279 -17.02 14.04 5.40
CA PHE A 279 -18.13 13.65 4.54
C PHE A 279 -17.68 13.41 3.10
N ALA A 280 -16.90 14.33 2.52
CA ALA A 280 -16.33 14.18 1.20
C ALA A 280 -15.48 12.90 1.09
N ALA A 281 -14.64 12.62 2.08
CA ALA A 281 -13.83 11.39 2.14
C ALA A 281 -14.71 10.13 2.18
N ALA A 282 -15.71 10.08 3.06
CA ALA A 282 -16.59 8.94 3.22
C ALA A 282 -17.45 8.67 1.97
N VAL A 283 -17.93 9.73 1.32
CA VAL A 283 -18.71 9.63 0.08
C VAL A 283 -17.82 9.18 -1.08
N SER A 284 -16.65 9.78 -1.24
CA SER A 284 -15.70 9.39 -2.29
C SER A 284 -15.23 7.95 -2.12
N GLU A 285 -15.01 7.51 -0.88
CA GLU A 285 -14.75 6.11 -0.58
C GLU A 285 -15.96 5.23 -0.91
N GLY A 286 -17.17 5.60 -0.49
CA GLY A 286 -18.36 4.76 -0.63
C GLY A 286 -18.90 4.62 -2.06
N ILE A 287 -18.56 5.55 -2.96
CA ILE A 287 -19.01 5.52 -4.36
C ILE A 287 -18.14 4.55 -5.16
N ASP A 288 -18.79 3.71 -5.97
CA ASP A 288 -18.16 2.94 -7.04
C ASP A 288 -18.58 3.54 -8.39
N VAL A 289 -17.61 4.05 -9.16
CA VAL A 289 -17.87 4.70 -10.46
C VAL A 289 -17.55 3.72 -11.57
N PHE A 290 -18.52 2.88 -11.92
CA PHE A 290 -18.44 1.96 -13.08
C PHE A 290 -17.14 1.13 -13.14
N GLY A 291 -16.57 0.76 -11.99
CA GLY A 291 -15.32 -0.01 -11.91
C GLY A 291 -14.04 0.79 -12.20
N ILE A 292 -14.09 2.12 -12.23
CA ILE A 292 -12.90 2.97 -12.28
C ILE A 292 -12.15 2.87 -10.94
N ASP A 293 -10.82 2.85 -11.01
CA ASP A 293 -9.96 2.69 -9.84
C ASP A 293 -10.11 3.85 -8.84
N ASP A 294 -10.15 3.49 -7.54
CA ASP A 294 -10.31 4.43 -6.43
C ASP A 294 -9.19 5.46 -6.35
N ASN A 295 -7.99 5.13 -6.83
CA ASN A 295 -6.87 6.06 -6.89
C ASN A 295 -7.15 7.26 -7.81
N PHE A 296 -8.05 7.11 -8.79
CA PHE A 296 -8.53 8.19 -9.63
C PHE A 296 -9.78 8.85 -9.06
N THR A 297 -10.78 8.06 -8.64
CA THR A 297 -12.10 8.59 -8.28
C THR A 297 -12.06 9.39 -6.98
N ILE A 298 -11.32 8.95 -5.95
CA ILE A 298 -11.29 9.58 -4.64
C ILE A 298 -10.83 11.05 -4.69
N PRO A 299 -9.64 11.39 -5.23
CA PRO A 299 -9.18 12.79 -5.24
C PRO A 299 -10.08 13.68 -6.10
N VAL A 300 -10.63 13.15 -7.20
CA VAL A 300 -11.49 13.91 -8.11
C VAL A 300 -12.83 14.21 -7.44
N ILE A 301 -13.52 13.19 -6.91
CA ILE A 301 -14.83 13.38 -6.28
C ILE A 301 -14.69 14.22 -5.01
N SER A 302 -13.74 13.89 -4.13
CA SER A 302 -13.59 14.59 -2.86
C SER A 302 -13.18 16.05 -3.06
N GLY A 303 -12.30 16.33 -4.03
CA GLY A 303 -11.92 17.68 -4.44
C GLY A 303 -13.09 18.47 -5.00
N LEU A 304 -13.91 17.88 -5.87
CA LEU A 304 -15.12 18.52 -6.42
C LEU A 304 -16.17 18.81 -5.34
N LEU A 305 -16.41 17.87 -4.41
CA LEU A 305 -17.31 18.05 -3.28
C LEU A 305 -16.84 19.19 -2.38
N LEU A 306 -15.57 19.19 -1.98
CA LEU A 306 -14.99 20.25 -1.15
C LEU A 306 -15.07 21.61 -1.85
N LYS A 307 -14.71 21.68 -3.14
CA LYS A 307 -14.82 22.90 -3.94
C LYS A 307 -16.25 23.43 -3.95
N PHE A 308 -17.23 22.56 -4.20
CA PHE A 308 -18.63 22.96 -4.22
C PHE A 308 -19.06 23.53 -2.87
N ILE A 309 -18.72 22.85 -1.76
CA ILE A 309 -19.08 23.27 -0.40
C ILE A 309 -18.45 24.62 -0.06
N ILE A 310 -17.14 24.78 -0.29
CA ILE A 310 -16.40 26.01 0.03
C ILE A 310 -16.93 27.18 -0.80
N VAL A 311 -17.09 27.01 -2.11
CA VAL A 311 -17.56 28.08 -3.01
C VAL A 311 -18.98 28.52 -2.64
N LYS A 312 -19.88 27.59 -2.31
CA LYS A 312 -21.25 27.92 -1.90
C LYS A 312 -21.33 28.65 -0.57
N ALA A 313 -20.30 28.55 0.26
CA ALA A 313 -20.24 29.22 1.55
C ALA A 313 -19.58 30.60 1.51
N LYS A 314 -19.09 31.06 0.36
CA LYS A 314 -18.53 32.41 0.23
C LYS A 314 -19.61 33.48 0.43
N CYS A 315 -19.28 34.52 1.19
CA CYS A 315 -20.10 35.70 1.42
C CYS A 315 -19.96 36.71 0.29
#